data_AF-A0A6A5YX49-F1
#
_entry.id   AF-A0A6A5YX49-F1
#
_cell.length_a   1.000
_cell.length_b   1.000
_cell.length_c   1.000
_cell.angle_alpha   90.00
_cell.angle_beta   90.00
_cell.angle_gamma   90.00
#
_symmetry.space_group_name_H-M   'P 1'
#
loop_
_entity.id
_entity.type
_entity.pdbx_description
1 polymer ?
#
loop_
_entity_poly.entity_id
_entity_poly.type
_entity_poly.pdbx_seq_one_letter_code
_entity_poly.pdbx_strand_id
1 'polypeptide(L)'
;MSSLEFSPSEIRLATVTLAAVTAAIPIIYHLRSSSYPPQETTPHVRTARKYLQSYATLRPQALTANASKDFTHTVLPSSLQLPSRSLEPFQMHASMIFSLFKNFSMSPQPSPSSIHFSPATNTVIAHCKMGGKVNGESEQGAKLVKQGLDEWWTECVLFIEISEDGKKVVGVREFVHSAKAEELKNRLTGVLES
;
A
#
# COMPACT_ATOMS: atom_id res chain seq x y z
N MET A 1 -34.18 -51.53 12.48
CA MET A 1 -33.12 -50.91 11.65
C MET A 1 -33.65 -50.91 10.22
N SER A 2 -34.02 -49.76 9.67
CA SER A 2 -34.54 -49.68 8.29
C SER A 2 -33.37 -49.63 7.33
N SER A 3 -33.25 -50.63 6.45
CA SER A 3 -32.30 -50.64 5.35
C SER A 3 -32.78 -49.66 4.28
N LEU A 4 -31.96 -48.65 3.97
CA LEU A 4 -32.19 -47.78 2.83
C LEU A 4 -31.79 -48.55 1.57
N GLU A 5 -32.78 -49.07 0.83
CA GLU A 5 -32.57 -49.66 -0.49
C GLU A 5 -32.83 -48.60 -1.56
N PHE A 6 -31.77 -48.20 -2.26
CA PHE A 6 -31.88 -47.27 -3.40
C PHE A 6 -32.00 -48.06 -4.70
N SER A 7 -32.93 -47.66 -5.55
CA SER A 7 -33.08 -48.21 -6.89
C SER A 7 -31.90 -47.80 -7.80
N PRO A 8 -31.55 -48.61 -8.82
CA PRO A 8 -30.53 -48.25 -9.79
C PRO A 8 -30.79 -46.91 -10.50
N SER A 9 -32.05 -46.53 -10.67
CA SER A 9 -32.45 -45.22 -11.21
C SER A 9 -32.11 -44.06 -10.29
N GLU A 10 -32.31 -44.21 -8.97
CA GLU A 10 -31.95 -43.18 -7.98
C GLU A 10 -30.43 -43.03 -7.88
N ILE A 11 -29.69 -44.13 -7.95
CA ILE A 11 -28.22 -44.10 -7.99
C ILE A 11 -27.73 -43.38 -9.25
N ARG A 12 -28.31 -43.67 -10.42
CA ARG A 12 -27.96 -42.99 -11.68
C ARG A 12 -28.30 -41.50 -11.62
N LEU A 13 -29.46 -41.12 -11.11
CA LEU A 13 -29.86 -39.73 -10.95
C LEU A 13 -28.95 -38.98 -9.99
N ALA A 14 -28.61 -39.58 -8.85
CA ALA A 14 -27.68 -39.01 -7.87
C ALA A 14 -26.28 -38.84 -8.48
N THR A 15 -25.81 -39.84 -9.24
CA THR A 15 -24.50 -39.78 -9.93
C THR A 15 -24.47 -38.69 -10.98
N VAL A 16 -25.52 -38.57 -11.81
CA VAL A 16 -25.64 -37.52 -12.83
C VAL A 16 -25.69 -36.14 -12.18
N THR A 17 -26.44 -35.99 -11.08
CA THR A 17 -26.56 -34.73 -10.34
C THR A 17 -25.21 -34.34 -9.71
N LEU A 18 -24.50 -35.29 -9.10
CA LEU A 18 -23.17 -35.05 -8.53
C LEU A 18 -22.14 -34.70 -9.61
N ALA A 19 -22.17 -35.38 -10.74
CA ALA A 19 -21.31 -35.08 -11.90
C ALA A 19 -21.61 -33.69 -12.47
N ALA A 20 -22.88 -33.30 -12.57
CA ALA A 20 -23.27 -31.98 -13.04
C ALA A 20 -22.83 -30.86 -12.07
N VAL A 21 -23.01 -31.06 -10.76
CA VAL A 21 -22.58 -30.09 -9.73
C VAL A 21 -21.06 -29.96 -9.70
N THR A 22 -20.33 -31.08 -9.74
CA THR A 22 -18.86 -31.07 -9.74
C THR A 22 -18.27 -30.43 -10.99
N ALA A 23 -18.92 -30.58 -12.15
CA ALA A 23 -18.52 -29.89 -13.38
C ALA A 23 -18.91 -28.40 -13.37
N ALA A 24 -20.04 -28.03 -12.76
CA ALA A 24 -20.53 -26.65 -12.73
C ALA A 24 -19.71 -25.75 -11.80
N ILE A 25 -19.20 -26.25 -10.66
CA ILE A 25 -18.46 -25.43 -9.68
C ILE A 25 -17.21 -24.76 -10.28
N PRO A 26 -16.29 -25.47 -10.98
CA PRO A 26 -15.13 -24.84 -11.63
C PRO A 26 -15.54 -23.85 -12.72
N ILE A 27 -16.59 -24.16 -13.49
CA ILE A 27 -17.09 -23.28 -14.56
C ILE A 27 -17.65 -21.99 -13.96
N ILE A 28 -18.47 -22.08 -12.92
CA ILE A 28 -19.00 -20.92 -12.20
C ILE A 28 -17.86 -20.11 -11.57
N TYR A 29 -16.85 -20.77 -10.99
CA TYR A 29 -15.68 -20.11 -10.43
C TYR A 29 -14.90 -19.32 -11.50
N HIS A 30 -14.63 -19.93 -12.66
CA HIS A 30 -13.92 -19.27 -13.77
C HIS A 30 -14.76 -18.14 -14.42
N LEU A 31 -16.05 -18.35 -14.63
CA LEU A 31 -16.95 -17.31 -15.16
C LEU A 31 -17.09 -16.14 -14.19
N ARG A 32 -17.15 -16.41 -12.87
CA ARG A 32 -17.19 -15.37 -11.84
C ARG A 32 -15.88 -14.60 -11.77
N SER A 33 -14.74 -15.26 -11.92
CA SER A 33 -13.42 -14.63 -12.04
C SER A 33 -13.36 -13.64 -13.23
N SER A 34 -13.99 -13.95 -14.35
CA SER A 34 -14.03 -13.09 -15.54
C SER A 34 -14.99 -11.90 -15.45
N SER A 35 -15.90 -11.90 -14.47
CA SER A 35 -16.96 -10.89 -14.31
C SER A 35 -16.56 -9.71 -13.41
N TYR A 36 -15.40 -9.78 -12.74
CA TYR A 36 -14.89 -8.64 -11.98
C TYR A 36 -14.16 -7.67 -12.92
N PRO A 37 -14.46 -6.35 -12.87
CA PRO A 37 -13.68 -5.39 -13.62
C PRO A 37 -12.19 -5.53 -13.23
N PRO A 38 -11.25 -5.28 -14.16
CA PRO A 38 -9.84 -5.32 -13.84
C PRO A 38 -9.59 -4.50 -12.57
N GLN A 39 -8.93 -5.07 -11.55
CA GLN A 39 -8.71 -4.42 -10.25
C GLN A 39 -8.17 -2.98 -10.42
N GLU A 40 -7.38 -2.80 -11.47
CA GLU A 40 -6.78 -1.54 -11.90
C GLU A 40 -7.76 -0.39 -12.20
N THR A 41 -9.03 -0.66 -12.44
CA THR A 41 -10.04 0.36 -12.79
C THR A 41 -10.89 0.80 -11.60
N THR A 42 -10.76 0.14 -10.44
CA THR A 42 -11.56 0.45 -9.26
C THR A 42 -11.28 1.87 -8.74
N PRO A 43 -12.28 2.56 -8.15
CA PRO A 43 -12.05 3.85 -7.49
C PRO A 43 -10.94 3.78 -6.42
N HIS A 44 -10.85 2.65 -5.72
CA HIS A 44 -9.84 2.38 -4.69
C HIS A 44 -8.41 2.45 -5.25
N VAL A 45 -8.14 1.69 -6.31
CA VAL A 45 -6.82 1.70 -6.97
C VAL A 45 -6.52 3.07 -7.57
N ARG A 46 -7.52 3.77 -8.11
CA ARG A 46 -7.34 5.14 -8.62
C ARG A 46 -6.94 6.12 -7.53
N THR A 47 -7.60 6.07 -6.37
CA THR A 47 -7.27 6.93 -5.22
C THR A 47 -5.89 6.59 -4.66
N ALA A 48 -5.55 5.31 -4.54
CA ALA A 48 -4.22 4.88 -4.13
C ALA A 48 -3.12 5.33 -5.11
N ARG A 49 -3.34 5.24 -6.43
CA ARG A 49 -2.38 5.74 -7.44
C ARG A 49 -2.18 7.25 -7.31
N LYS A 50 -3.25 8.03 -7.10
CA LYS A 50 -3.14 9.47 -6.83
C LYS A 50 -2.33 9.74 -5.56
N TYR A 51 -2.57 8.97 -4.50
CA TYR A 51 -1.79 9.05 -3.26
C TYR A 51 -0.29 8.78 -3.52
N LEU A 52 0.06 7.71 -4.23
CA LEU A 52 1.47 7.42 -4.56
C LEU A 52 2.12 8.51 -5.43
N GLN A 53 1.40 9.03 -6.42
CA GLN A 53 1.89 10.12 -7.28
C GLN A 53 2.12 11.42 -6.52
N SER A 54 1.36 11.67 -5.46
CA SER A 54 1.47 12.90 -4.68
C SER A 54 2.81 13.04 -3.95
N TYR A 55 3.52 11.95 -3.65
CA TYR A 55 4.86 12.00 -3.07
C TYR A 55 5.84 12.82 -3.93
N ALA A 56 5.69 12.78 -5.26
CA ALA A 56 6.53 13.54 -6.19
C ALA A 56 6.29 15.05 -6.17
N THR A 57 5.19 15.49 -5.55
CA THR A 57 4.89 16.93 -5.43
C THR A 57 5.69 17.59 -4.30
N LEU A 58 6.27 16.81 -3.38
CA LEU A 58 6.93 17.31 -2.16
C LEU A 58 6.04 18.24 -1.32
N ARG A 59 4.71 18.10 -1.41
CA ARG A 59 3.73 18.93 -0.69
C ARG A 59 2.88 18.06 0.24
N PRO A 60 2.95 18.25 1.56
CA PRO A 60 2.13 17.48 2.51
C PRO A 60 0.64 17.59 2.23
N GLN A 61 0.16 18.76 1.80
CA GLN A 61 -1.26 19.00 1.50
C GLN A 61 -1.73 18.17 0.30
N ALA A 62 -0.89 17.99 -0.72
CA ALA A 62 -1.21 17.13 -1.86
C ALA A 62 -1.24 15.65 -1.44
N LEU A 63 -0.32 15.23 -0.57
CA LEU A 63 -0.28 13.87 -0.02
C LEU A 63 -1.53 13.51 0.77
N THR A 64 -2.09 14.49 1.48
CA THR A 64 -3.26 14.30 2.34
C THR A 64 -4.57 14.80 1.72
N ALA A 65 -4.58 15.20 0.46
CA ALA A 65 -5.76 15.84 -0.16
C ALA A 65 -7.03 14.97 -0.09
N ASN A 66 -6.85 13.64 -0.13
CA ASN A 66 -7.91 12.65 -0.05
C ASN A 66 -7.96 11.95 1.33
N ALA A 67 -7.27 12.43 2.36
CA ALA A 67 -7.32 11.80 3.67
C ALA A 67 -8.71 11.92 4.32
N SER A 68 -9.12 10.90 5.05
CA SER A 68 -10.31 10.95 5.91
C SER A 68 -10.06 11.83 7.13
N LYS A 69 -11.13 12.14 7.87
CA LYS A 69 -11.01 12.86 9.16
C LYS A 69 -10.32 12.01 10.23
N ASP A 70 -10.54 10.69 10.17
CA ASP A 70 -10.03 9.71 11.12
C ASP A 70 -8.73 9.06 10.62
N PHE A 71 -7.95 9.80 9.83
CA PHE A 71 -6.75 9.29 9.19
C PHE A 71 -5.70 8.83 10.22
N THR A 72 -5.11 7.66 9.97
CA THR A 72 -4.00 7.12 10.77
C THR A 72 -2.81 6.71 9.90
N HIS A 73 -1.60 6.93 10.39
CA HIS A 73 -0.37 6.50 9.75
C HIS A 73 0.51 5.74 10.73
N THR A 74 0.93 4.52 10.40
CA THR A 74 1.80 3.69 11.23
C THR A 74 2.95 3.13 10.43
N VAL A 75 4.15 3.14 11.02
CA VAL A 75 5.36 2.58 10.41
C VAL A 75 5.70 1.25 11.07
N LEU A 76 6.07 0.28 10.23
CA LEU A 76 6.53 -1.06 10.57
C LEU A 76 7.94 -1.26 9.99
N PRO A 77 8.77 -2.17 10.53
CA PRO A 77 8.49 -3.04 11.68
C PRO A 77 8.45 -2.28 13.01
N SER A 78 7.75 -2.85 13.99
CA SER A 78 7.60 -2.27 15.35
C SER A 78 8.93 -2.08 16.08
N SER A 79 9.99 -2.79 15.67
CA SER A 79 11.35 -2.63 16.19
C SER A 79 11.90 -1.22 16.02
N LEU A 80 11.41 -0.45 15.05
CA LEU A 80 11.79 0.96 14.84
C LEU A 80 11.20 1.92 15.90
N GLN A 81 10.19 1.46 16.66
CA GLN A 81 9.53 2.22 17.73
C GLN A 81 9.05 3.62 17.29
N LEU A 82 8.62 3.74 16.02
CA LEU A 82 8.12 5.00 15.49
C LEU A 82 6.66 5.21 15.91
N PRO A 83 6.28 6.42 16.36
CA PRO A 83 4.92 6.68 16.80
C PRO A 83 3.93 6.63 15.64
N SER A 84 2.72 6.13 15.92
CA SER A 84 1.58 6.34 15.03
C SER A 84 1.22 7.82 14.97
N ARG A 85 0.76 8.28 13.82
CA ARG A 85 0.43 9.70 13.57
C ARG A 85 -1.00 9.83 13.08
N SER A 86 -1.73 10.81 13.63
CA SER A 86 -2.95 11.32 13.02
C SER A 86 -2.61 12.26 11.86
N LEU A 87 -3.62 12.79 11.18
CA LEU A 87 -3.46 13.58 9.95
C LEU A 87 -2.48 14.75 10.06
N GLU A 88 -2.66 15.63 11.06
CA GLU A 88 -1.84 16.82 11.23
C GLU A 88 -0.38 16.48 11.62
N PRO A 89 -0.11 15.62 12.62
CA PRO A 89 1.24 15.11 12.88
C PRO A 89 1.90 14.44 11.67
N PHE A 90 1.12 13.73 10.84
CA PHE A 90 1.62 13.15 9.60
C PHE A 90 2.02 14.21 8.58
N GLN A 91 1.22 15.28 8.40
CA GLN A 91 1.58 16.40 7.52
C GLN A 91 2.84 17.11 7.98
N MET A 92 3.00 17.37 9.29
CA MET A 92 4.21 17.96 9.84
C MET A 92 5.43 17.08 9.59
N HIS A 93 5.31 15.77 9.82
CA HIS A 93 6.37 14.81 9.53
C HIS A 93 6.73 14.78 8.04
N ALA A 94 5.73 14.71 7.15
CA ALA A 94 5.94 14.73 5.71
C ALA A 94 6.63 16.03 5.26
N SER A 95 6.28 17.17 5.87
CA SER A 95 6.94 18.46 5.59
C SER A 95 8.44 18.41 5.89
N MET A 96 8.81 17.87 7.04
CA MET A 96 10.21 17.68 7.43
C MET A 96 10.94 16.73 6.48
N ILE A 97 10.33 15.61 6.09
CA ILE A 97 10.98 14.68 5.15
C ILE A 97 11.11 15.33 3.77
N PHE A 98 10.06 15.96 3.25
CA PHE A 98 10.08 16.56 1.91
C PHE A 98 11.07 17.74 1.78
N SER A 99 11.37 18.48 2.85
CA SER A 99 12.38 19.54 2.82
C SER A 99 13.81 19.03 2.56
N LEU A 100 14.07 17.75 2.83
CA LEU A 100 15.36 17.10 2.61
C LEU A 100 15.61 16.79 1.13
N PHE A 101 14.59 16.80 0.29
CA PHE A 101 14.64 16.26 -1.07
C PHE A 101 14.37 17.33 -2.12
N LYS A 102 15.16 17.33 -3.19
CA LYS A 102 14.92 18.12 -4.40
C LYS A 102 13.92 17.42 -5.31
N ASN A 103 13.97 16.09 -5.32
CA ASN A 103 12.94 15.24 -5.87
C ASN A 103 12.77 14.03 -4.96
N PHE A 104 11.56 13.49 -4.95
CA PHE A 104 11.24 12.28 -4.22
C PHE A 104 10.18 11.52 -5.00
N SER A 105 10.17 10.21 -4.94
CA SER A 105 9.16 9.40 -5.61
C SER A 105 8.83 8.17 -4.79
N MET A 106 7.62 7.65 -5.02
CA MET A 106 7.11 6.42 -4.45
C MET A 106 6.56 5.60 -5.63
N SER A 107 7.35 4.65 -6.11
CA SER A 107 7.13 3.97 -7.39
C SER A 107 6.93 2.47 -7.20
N PRO A 108 5.73 1.92 -7.49
CA PRO A 108 5.46 0.49 -7.38
C PRO A 108 6.42 -0.41 -8.18
N GLN A 109 6.79 -1.59 -7.63
CA GLN A 109 7.71 -2.58 -8.20
C GLN A 109 7.12 -4.01 -8.14
N PRO A 110 7.20 -4.81 -9.22
CA PRO A 110 7.61 -4.45 -10.58
C PRO A 110 6.52 -3.66 -11.32
N SER A 111 6.93 -2.80 -12.25
CA SER A 111 5.99 -2.12 -13.16
C SER A 111 5.59 -3.07 -14.31
N PRO A 112 4.32 -3.09 -14.79
CA PRO A 112 3.23 -2.16 -14.48
C PRO A 112 2.26 -2.60 -13.36
N SER A 113 2.29 -3.86 -12.93
CA SER A 113 1.29 -4.45 -12.02
C SER A 113 1.88 -4.87 -10.68
N SER A 114 2.04 -3.88 -9.79
CA SER A 114 2.58 -4.04 -8.42
C SER A 114 1.65 -3.47 -7.35
N ILE A 115 0.40 -3.25 -7.72
CA ILE A 115 -0.65 -2.77 -6.83
C ILE A 115 -1.73 -3.85 -6.76
N HIS A 116 -1.98 -4.35 -5.55
CA HIS A 116 -3.03 -5.31 -5.28
C HIS A 116 -4.15 -4.64 -4.48
N PHE A 117 -5.41 -4.84 -4.89
CA PHE A 117 -6.56 -4.39 -4.10
C PHE A 117 -7.25 -5.58 -3.44
N SER A 118 -7.41 -5.50 -2.11
CA SER A 118 -8.18 -6.43 -1.28
C SER A 118 -9.56 -5.84 -0.97
N PRO A 119 -10.64 -6.32 -1.60
CA PRO A 119 -12.00 -5.83 -1.33
C PRO A 119 -12.48 -6.16 0.08
N ALA A 120 -12.00 -7.27 0.67
CA ALA A 120 -12.42 -7.69 2.01
C ALA A 120 -12.01 -6.70 3.11
N THR A 121 -10.97 -5.92 2.87
CA THR A 121 -10.40 -4.97 3.84
C THR A 121 -10.34 -3.54 3.28
N ASN A 122 -10.92 -3.30 2.10
CA ASN A 122 -10.79 -2.07 1.32
C ASN A 122 -9.35 -1.53 1.26
N THR A 123 -8.36 -2.42 1.17
CA THR A 123 -6.93 -2.06 1.26
C THR A 123 -6.25 -2.22 -0.07
N VAL A 124 -5.51 -1.21 -0.48
CA VAL A 124 -4.58 -1.27 -1.60
C VAL A 124 -3.17 -1.52 -1.07
N ILE A 125 -2.51 -2.55 -1.57
CA ILE A 125 -1.17 -2.98 -1.17
C ILE A 125 -0.21 -2.71 -2.33
N ALA A 126 0.91 -2.03 -2.06
CA ALA A 126 1.92 -1.74 -3.07
C ALA A 126 3.33 -1.93 -2.50
N HIS A 127 4.15 -2.74 -3.17
CA HIS A 127 5.60 -2.76 -2.95
C HIS A 127 6.21 -1.63 -3.77
N CYS A 128 6.92 -0.71 -3.13
CA CYS A 128 7.42 0.51 -3.73
C CYS A 128 8.93 0.64 -3.55
N LYS A 129 9.61 1.09 -4.61
CA LYS A 129 10.88 1.80 -4.49
C LYS A 129 10.56 3.24 -4.12
N MET A 130 11.24 3.77 -3.10
CA MET A 130 11.02 5.13 -2.62
C MET A 130 12.32 5.87 -2.38
N GLY A 131 12.29 7.19 -2.56
CA GLY A 131 13.46 8.04 -2.39
C GLY A 131 13.65 9.05 -3.50
N GLY A 132 14.82 9.68 -3.51
CA GLY A 132 15.21 10.67 -4.50
C GLY A 132 16.46 11.44 -4.13
N LYS A 133 16.70 12.52 -4.88
CA LYS A 133 17.86 13.39 -4.75
C LYS A 133 17.70 14.34 -3.58
N VAL A 134 18.74 14.43 -2.75
CA VAL A 134 18.79 15.32 -1.59
C VAL A 134 18.86 16.78 -2.05
N ASN A 135 18.18 17.66 -1.33
CA ASN A 135 18.17 19.09 -1.56
C ASN A 135 19.38 19.76 -0.92
N GLY A 136 20.51 19.82 -1.63
CA GLY A 136 21.70 20.52 -1.15
C GLY A 136 21.54 22.04 -0.94
N GLU A 137 20.41 22.63 -1.35
CA GLU A 137 20.10 24.06 -1.17
C GLU A 137 19.40 24.33 0.18
N SER A 138 18.83 23.31 0.84
CA SER A 138 18.26 23.45 2.19
C SER A 138 19.33 23.22 3.26
N GLU A 139 19.19 23.82 4.44
CA GLU A 139 20.19 23.66 5.52
C GLU A 139 20.40 22.18 5.89
N GLN A 140 19.32 21.45 6.08
CA GLN A 140 19.35 20.02 6.45
C GLN A 140 19.88 19.16 5.29
N GLY A 141 19.46 19.42 4.06
CA GLY A 141 19.94 18.67 2.90
C GLY A 141 21.41 18.98 2.56
N ALA A 142 21.89 20.22 2.76
CA ALA A 142 23.29 20.57 2.63
C ALA A 142 24.17 19.79 3.63
N LYS A 143 23.70 19.63 4.87
CA LYS A 143 24.41 18.81 5.87
C LYS A 143 24.45 17.32 5.45
N LEU A 144 23.36 16.77 4.90
CA LEU A 144 23.35 15.40 4.35
C LEU A 144 24.33 15.24 3.17
N VAL A 145 24.38 16.21 2.25
CA VAL A 145 25.32 16.22 1.12
C VAL A 145 26.77 16.26 1.62
N LYS A 146 27.08 17.06 2.65
CA LYS A 146 28.42 17.08 3.28
C LYS A 146 28.81 15.75 3.89
N GLN A 147 27.84 14.95 4.33
CA GLN A 147 28.06 13.58 4.82
C GLN A 147 28.08 12.52 3.69
N GLY A 148 28.14 12.97 2.43
CA GLY A 148 28.22 12.10 1.25
C GLY A 148 26.89 11.49 0.82
N LEU A 149 25.75 12.03 1.25
CA LEU A 149 24.41 11.58 0.84
C LEU A 149 23.80 12.57 -0.16
N ASP A 150 24.07 12.36 -1.44
CA ASP A 150 23.51 13.13 -2.56
C ASP A 150 22.15 12.58 -3.04
N GLU A 151 21.95 11.27 -2.93
CA GLU A 151 20.69 10.58 -3.14
C GLU A 151 20.40 9.59 -2.01
N TRP A 152 19.12 9.39 -1.72
CA TRP A 152 18.68 8.36 -0.79
C TRP A 152 17.54 7.55 -1.40
N TRP A 153 17.74 6.23 -1.46
CA TRP A 153 16.78 5.28 -2.01
C TRP A 153 16.61 4.08 -1.06
N THR A 154 15.38 3.62 -0.95
CA THR A 154 15.00 2.43 -0.19
C THR A 154 13.77 1.77 -0.82
N GLU A 155 13.26 0.74 -0.18
CA GLU A 155 11.99 0.11 -0.49
C GLU A 155 11.04 0.11 0.72
N CYS A 156 9.75 0.02 0.43
CA CYS A 156 8.71 -0.21 1.42
C CYS A 156 7.52 -0.98 0.83
N VAL A 157 6.69 -1.54 1.71
CA VAL A 157 5.37 -2.06 1.36
C VAL A 157 4.32 -1.16 2.02
N LEU A 158 3.50 -0.51 1.21
CA LEU A 158 2.39 0.32 1.66
C LEU A 158 1.11 -0.49 1.69
N PHE A 159 0.38 -0.36 2.80
CA PHE A 159 -0.99 -0.80 2.97
C PHE A 159 -1.86 0.44 3.12
N ILE A 160 -2.56 0.80 2.06
CA ILE A 160 -3.37 2.01 1.96
C ILE A 160 -4.83 1.58 2.12
N GLU A 161 -5.39 1.81 3.29
CA GLU A 161 -6.81 1.58 3.56
C GLU A 161 -7.62 2.74 2.95
N ILE A 162 -8.63 2.38 2.17
CA ILE A 162 -9.49 3.31 1.46
C ILE A 162 -10.92 3.17 1.98
N SER A 163 -11.69 4.27 2.01
CA SER A 163 -13.11 4.24 2.35
C SER A 163 -13.91 3.34 1.40
N GLU A 164 -15.05 2.81 1.85
CA GLU A 164 -15.90 1.91 1.06
C GLU A 164 -16.31 2.48 -0.31
N ASP A 165 -16.50 3.80 -0.39
CA ASP A 165 -16.83 4.50 -1.64
C ASP A 165 -15.61 4.70 -2.58
N GLY A 166 -14.42 4.30 -2.13
CA GLY A 166 -13.16 4.36 -2.85
C GLY A 166 -12.56 5.76 -2.98
N LYS A 167 -13.05 6.78 -2.26
CA LYS A 167 -12.68 8.20 -2.48
C LYS A 167 -11.67 8.76 -1.50
N LYS A 168 -11.53 8.17 -0.31
CA LYS A 168 -10.68 8.70 0.77
C LYS A 168 -9.69 7.69 1.28
N VAL A 169 -8.50 8.15 1.66
CA VAL A 169 -7.50 7.35 2.38
C VAL A 169 -7.83 7.41 3.87
N VAL A 170 -8.14 6.26 4.45
CA VAL A 170 -8.51 6.11 5.87
C VAL A 170 -7.28 5.81 6.72
N GLY A 171 -6.36 5.01 6.21
CA GLY A 171 -5.20 4.60 6.98
C GLY A 171 -4.05 4.23 6.06
N VAL A 172 -2.83 4.45 6.54
CA VAL A 172 -1.62 4.03 5.85
C VAL A 172 -0.75 3.29 6.85
N ARG A 173 -0.43 2.03 6.53
CA ARG A 173 0.64 1.30 7.21
C ARG A 173 1.78 1.13 6.23
N GLU A 174 2.99 1.45 6.67
CA GLU A 174 4.18 1.39 5.84
C GLU A 174 5.17 0.42 6.46
N PHE A 175 5.47 -0.68 5.78
CA PHE A 175 6.56 -1.57 6.17
C PHE A 175 7.82 -1.14 5.45
N VAL A 176 8.75 -0.50 6.16
CA VAL A 176 9.98 0.05 5.59
C VAL A 176 11.15 -0.91 5.76
N HIS A 177 12.15 -0.76 4.89
CA HIS A 177 13.47 -1.36 5.11
C HIS A 177 14.17 -0.70 6.33
N SER A 178 14.05 -1.34 7.50
CA SER A 178 14.44 -0.77 8.80
C SER A 178 15.86 -0.22 8.85
N ALA A 179 16.86 -0.95 8.36
CA ALA A 179 18.25 -0.50 8.39
C ALA A 179 18.49 0.78 7.57
N LYS A 180 17.71 1.01 6.51
CA LYS A 180 17.81 2.22 5.67
C LYS A 180 17.10 3.40 6.32
N ALA A 181 16.00 3.15 7.01
CA ALA A 181 15.32 4.14 7.83
C ALA A 181 16.19 4.59 9.02
N GLU A 182 16.87 3.65 9.69
CA GLU A 182 17.82 3.94 10.76
C GLU A 182 19.05 4.70 10.26
N GLU A 183 19.60 4.33 9.11
CA GLU A 183 20.70 5.08 8.48
C GLU A 183 20.34 6.56 8.29
N LEU A 184 19.17 6.83 7.70
CA LEU A 184 18.71 8.20 7.47
C LEU A 184 18.45 8.94 8.79
N LYS A 185 17.82 8.27 9.77
CA LYS A 185 17.58 8.84 11.10
C LYS A 185 18.89 9.25 11.77
N ASN A 186 19.90 8.38 11.77
CA ASN A 186 21.18 8.65 12.40
C ASN A 186 21.90 9.84 11.76
N ARG A 187 21.85 9.94 10.42
CA ARG A 187 22.39 11.09 9.69
C ARG A 187 21.66 12.38 10.05
N LEU A 188 20.34 12.34 10.20
CA LEU A 188 19.52 13.50 10.60
C LEU A 188 19.73 13.92 12.06
N THR A 189 19.87 12.97 13.00
CA THR A 189 20.17 13.28 14.40
C THR A 189 21.55 13.94 14.53
N GLY A 190 22.56 13.42 13.83
CA GLY A 190 23.88 14.05 13.75
C GLY A 190 23.88 15.43 13.05
N VAL A 191 22.78 15.80 12.40
CA VAL A 191 22.54 17.10 11.77
C VAL A 191 21.79 18.09 12.66
N LEU A 192 20.99 17.59 13.61
CA LEU A 192 20.25 18.41 14.58
C LEU A 192 21.07 18.72 15.85
N GLU A 193 22.12 17.94 16.12
CA GLU A 193 23.04 18.15 17.24
C GLU A 193 24.28 19.00 16.89
N SER A 194 24.41 19.44 15.63
CA SER A 194 25.51 20.25 15.08
C SER A 194 25.06 21.63 14.61
#